data_AF-U9T8Y0-F1
#
_entry.id   AF-U9T8Y0-F1
#
_cell.length_a   1.000
_cell.length_b   1.000
_cell.length_c   1.000
_cell.angle_alpha   90.00
_cell.angle_beta   90.00
_cell.angle_gamma   90.00
#
_symmetry.space_group_name_H-M   'P 1'
#
loop_
_entity.id
_entity.type
_entity.pdbx_description
1 polymer ?
#
loop_
_entity_poly.entity_id
_entity_poly.type
_entity_poly.pdbx_seq_one_letter_code
_entity_poly.pdbx_strand_id
1 'polypeptide(L)'
;MDDNKLLREILNDEEYCDVIIEVGNDPHVKIFHAHMVILHYRSQYFQRILSTNKKKNDGTLTYIKLSNILPEIFQIILRYIYCGNLPFNDYDASDIIKILIASSELCLQELITSLQSFMIEKNTSWIEKNLYFAYQTSIENNSLVELREYCTDLITNEPNKLFKSPNFPSASENLLISIIQNDNLQISDVQIWENILKWGLAQNQELPSDITNFSKNDFKILKDILQQYIPFIKFYNFTCKEFSDKVLPYKKVLSKDLYKDLLKTFLTLSESDRELSDINLRTVDSKIITYKHAELISKWINRLNITDELTSPFEFKLLFRGSRDGLTRNKFHRICNNKSRTVTIIKVKD
;
A
#
# COMPACT_ATOMS: atom_id res chain seq x y z
N MET A 1 -15.87 -38.33 21.22
CA MET A 1 -16.87 -37.94 20.21
C MET A 1 -16.26 -36.77 19.47
N ASP A 2 -16.22 -36.74 18.15
CA ASP A 2 -15.74 -35.55 17.43
C ASP A 2 -16.82 -34.47 17.62
N ASP A 3 -16.61 -33.52 18.53
CA ASP A 3 -17.59 -32.49 18.87
C ASP A 3 -18.04 -31.68 17.63
N ASN A 4 -17.20 -31.65 16.59
CA ASN A 4 -17.52 -31.05 15.29
C ASN A 4 -18.51 -31.87 14.45
N LYS A 5 -18.78 -33.13 14.79
CA LYS A 5 -19.77 -33.96 14.08
C LYS A 5 -21.18 -33.51 14.43
N LEU A 6 -21.48 -33.31 15.72
CA LEU A 6 -22.80 -32.88 16.18
C LEU A 6 -23.15 -31.48 15.64
N LEU A 7 -22.19 -30.55 15.67
CA LEU A 7 -22.39 -29.19 15.16
C LEU A 7 -22.62 -29.14 13.64
N ARG A 8 -22.05 -30.10 12.90
CA ARG A 8 -22.34 -30.28 11.46
C ARG A 8 -23.73 -30.85 11.20
N GLU A 9 -24.21 -31.74 12.07
CA GLU A 9 -25.59 -32.23 12.01
C GLU A 9 -26.57 -31.09 12.29
N ILE A 10 -26.32 -30.26 13.32
CA ILE A 10 -27.16 -29.08 13.63
C ILE A 10 -27.14 -28.03 12.51
N LEU A 11 -26.01 -27.83 11.82
CA LEU A 11 -25.95 -26.89 10.68
C LEU A 11 -26.88 -27.28 9.52
N ASN A 12 -27.10 -28.58 9.32
CA ASN A 12 -27.95 -29.10 8.25
C ASN A 12 -29.38 -29.38 8.72
N ASP A 13 -29.68 -29.08 9.98
CA ASP A 13 -31.01 -29.24 10.53
C ASP A 13 -31.90 -28.03 10.19
N GLU A 14 -33.04 -28.30 9.56
CA GLU A 14 -34.04 -27.28 9.22
C GLU A 14 -35.18 -27.23 10.25
N GLU A 15 -35.28 -28.21 11.17
CA GLU A 15 -36.42 -28.38 12.07
C GLU A 15 -36.41 -27.35 13.22
N TYR A 16 -35.24 -27.07 13.81
CA TYR A 16 -35.12 -26.19 14.98
C TYR A 16 -34.55 -24.79 14.67
N CYS A 17 -34.53 -24.41 13.39
CA CYS A 17 -34.08 -23.08 12.96
C CYS A 17 -35.05 -21.98 13.44
N ASP A 18 -34.53 -21.00 14.18
CA ASP A 18 -35.29 -19.90 14.79
C ASP A 18 -34.94 -18.51 14.18
N VAL A 19 -34.07 -18.48 13.16
CA VAL A 19 -33.72 -17.28 12.40
C VAL A 19 -33.56 -17.56 10.90
N ILE A 20 -34.03 -16.60 10.10
CA ILE A 20 -33.86 -16.53 8.65
C ILE A 20 -32.87 -15.40 8.33
N ILE A 21 -31.87 -15.71 7.52
CA ILE A 21 -30.85 -14.75 7.06
C ILE A 21 -30.91 -14.67 5.54
N GLU A 22 -31.31 -13.52 5.03
CA GLU A 22 -31.21 -13.18 3.61
C GLU A 22 -29.81 -12.61 3.33
N VAL A 23 -29.09 -13.21 2.39
CA VAL A 23 -27.71 -12.85 2.08
C VAL A 23 -27.58 -12.51 0.60
N GLY A 24 -26.79 -11.48 0.30
CA GLY A 24 -26.53 -10.99 -1.04
C GLY A 24 -27.48 -9.87 -1.45
N ASN A 25 -27.32 -9.44 -2.71
CA ASN A 25 -28.15 -8.42 -3.33
C ASN A 25 -28.75 -8.95 -4.63
N ASP A 26 -29.92 -8.43 -5.02
CA ASP A 26 -30.61 -8.81 -6.25
C ASP A 26 -29.67 -8.70 -7.48
N PRO A 27 -29.63 -9.70 -8.39
CA PRO A 27 -30.47 -10.92 -8.43
C PRO A 27 -29.87 -12.13 -7.67
N HIS A 28 -28.74 -11.97 -6.99
CA HIS A 28 -27.97 -13.05 -6.36
C HIS A 28 -28.23 -13.11 -4.85
N VAL A 29 -29.48 -13.34 -4.48
CA VAL A 29 -29.92 -13.49 -3.09
C VAL A 29 -30.10 -14.96 -2.73
N LYS A 30 -29.67 -15.35 -1.53
CA LYS A 30 -29.93 -16.68 -0.97
C LYS A 30 -30.43 -16.56 0.47
N ILE A 31 -31.38 -17.43 0.82
CA ILE A 31 -31.94 -17.54 2.16
C ILE A 31 -31.23 -18.65 2.91
N PHE A 32 -30.86 -18.37 4.16
CA PHE A 32 -30.25 -19.31 5.09
C PHE A 32 -31.11 -19.44 6.33
N HIS A 33 -31.37 -20.68 6.75
CA HIS A 33 -31.98 -21.01 8.03
C HIS A 33 -30.86 -21.32 9.03
N ALA A 34 -30.95 -20.76 10.24
CA ALA A 34 -29.92 -20.93 11.26
C ALA A 34 -30.49 -20.87 12.68
N HIS A 35 -29.59 -21.05 13.66
CA HIS A 35 -29.90 -21.09 15.08
C HIS A 35 -29.36 -19.84 15.79
N MET A 36 -30.25 -19.02 16.33
CA MET A 36 -29.95 -17.77 17.04
C MET A 36 -28.95 -17.98 18.16
N VAL A 37 -29.08 -19.06 18.93
CA VAL A 37 -28.18 -19.36 20.05
C VAL A 37 -26.73 -19.50 19.58
N ILE A 38 -26.49 -20.21 18.47
CA ILE A 38 -25.14 -20.41 17.93
C ILE A 38 -24.59 -19.08 17.41
N LEU A 39 -25.37 -18.37 16.58
CA LEU A 39 -24.95 -17.08 16.03
C LEU A 39 -24.65 -16.05 17.12
N HIS A 40 -25.50 -15.97 18.15
CA HIS A 40 -25.38 -15.03 19.26
C HIS A 40 -24.05 -15.19 20.02
N TYR A 41 -23.62 -16.42 20.29
CA TYR A 41 -22.40 -16.66 21.07
C TYR A 41 -21.13 -16.68 20.22
N ARG A 42 -21.24 -16.87 18.90
CA ARG A 42 -20.09 -17.04 18.01
C ARG A 42 -19.73 -15.80 17.19
N SER A 43 -20.62 -14.80 17.14
CA SER A 43 -20.41 -13.55 16.41
C SER A 43 -20.93 -12.36 17.21
N GLN A 44 -20.07 -11.37 17.46
CA GLN A 44 -20.48 -10.14 18.14
C GLN A 44 -21.50 -9.34 17.33
N TYR A 45 -21.43 -9.42 15.99
CA TYR A 45 -22.41 -8.79 15.11
C TYR A 45 -23.81 -9.36 15.38
N PHE A 46 -23.94 -10.68 15.31
CA PHE A 46 -25.22 -11.34 15.57
C PHE A 46 -25.66 -11.19 17.02
N GLN A 47 -24.73 -11.19 17.97
CA GLN A 47 -25.03 -10.90 19.37
C GLN A 47 -25.77 -9.56 19.53
N ARG A 48 -25.25 -8.50 18.89
CA ARG A 48 -25.84 -7.14 18.95
C ARG A 48 -27.22 -7.10 18.29
N ILE A 49 -27.33 -7.64 17.08
CA ILE A 49 -28.57 -7.58 16.30
C ILE A 49 -29.69 -8.42 16.93
N LEU A 50 -29.36 -9.61 17.45
CA LEU A 50 -30.33 -10.51 18.10
C LEU A 50 -30.72 -10.01 19.50
N SER A 51 -29.81 -9.35 20.23
CA SER A 51 -30.13 -8.75 21.54
C SER A 51 -31.07 -7.56 21.44
N THR A 52 -31.09 -6.88 20.29
CA THR A 52 -32.00 -5.75 20.03
C THR A 52 -33.40 -6.23 19.63
N ASN A 53 -33.47 -7.43 19.05
CA ASN A 53 -34.69 -8.09 18.57
C ASN A 53 -35.17 -9.19 19.53
N LYS A 54 -35.09 -8.98 20.85
CA LYS A 54 -35.54 -9.99 21.83
C LYS A 54 -37.02 -10.32 21.63
N LYS A 55 -37.27 -11.55 21.17
CA LYS A 55 -38.56 -12.27 21.06
C LYS A 55 -39.77 -11.37 20.82
N LYS A 56 -40.15 -11.21 19.54
CA LYS A 56 -41.57 -11.02 19.26
C LYS A 56 -42.28 -12.30 19.70
N ASN A 57 -43.19 -12.20 20.68
CA ASN A 57 -43.94 -13.36 21.18
C ASN A 57 -45.02 -13.86 20.18
N ASP A 58 -44.93 -13.45 18.91
CA ASP A 58 -45.92 -13.72 17.87
C ASP A 58 -45.60 -14.98 17.03
N GLY A 59 -44.50 -15.68 17.33
CA GLY A 59 -44.07 -16.88 16.61
C GLY A 59 -43.41 -16.61 15.27
N THR A 60 -43.18 -15.34 14.90
CA THR A 60 -42.47 -14.97 13.67
C THR A 60 -40.97 -15.19 13.83
N LEU A 61 -40.36 -15.92 12.90
CA LEU A 61 -38.90 -16.11 12.85
C LEU A 61 -38.18 -14.76 12.77
N THR A 62 -37.05 -14.64 13.46
CA THR A 62 -36.21 -13.45 13.34
C THR A 62 -35.67 -13.38 11.92
N TYR A 63 -35.75 -12.22 11.28
CA TYR A 63 -35.27 -12.02 9.91
C TYR A 63 -34.11 -11.03 9.90
N ILE A 64 -32.98 -11.42 9.31
CA ILE A 64 -31.76 -10.62 9.18
C ILE A 64 -31.40 -10.50 7.71
N LYS A 65 -30.95 -9.31 7.29
CA LYS A 65 -30.48 -9.07 5.92
C LYS A 65 -29.01 -8.68 5.91
N LEU A 66 -28.21 -9.40 5.11
CA LEU A 66 -26.78 -9.21 4.91
C LEU A 66 -26.49 -8.93 3.42
N SER A 67 -26.63 -7.67 3.03
CA SER A 67 -26.51 -7.24 1.64
C SER A 67 -25.08 -7.21 1.09
N ASN A 68 -24.08 -7.05 1.96
CA ASN A 68 -22.69 -6.83 1.52
C ASN A 68 -21.84 -8.12 1.45
N ILE A 69 -22.45 -9.27 1.76
CA ILE A 69 -21.77 -10.57 1.78
C ILE A 69 -22.32 -11.43 0.65
N LEU A 70 -21.43 -12.07 -0.11
CA LEU A 70 -21.83 -13.03 -1.14
C LEU A 70 -22.40 -14.31 -0.50
N PRO A 71 -23.49 -14.89 -1.02
CA PRO A 71 -24.08 -16.12 -0.49
C PRO A 71 -23.09 -17.27 -0.26
N GLU A 72 -22.21 -17.53 -1.23
CA GLU A 72 -21.20 -18.59 -1.17
C GLU A 72 -20.16 -18.34 -0.06
N ILE A 73 -19.79 -17.08 0.17
CA ILE A 73 -18.87 -16.69 1.25
C ILE A 73 -19.56 -16.81 2.60
N PHE A 74 -20.83 -16.40 2.69
CA PHE A 74 -21.60 -16.58 3.91
C PHE A 74 -21.80 -18.05 4.27
N GLN A 75 -22.02 -18.94 3.29
CA GLN A 75 -22.10 -20.38 3.53
C GLN A 75 -20.84 -20.91 4.23
N ILE A 76 -19.67 -20.43 3.80
CA ILE A 76 -18.36 -20.79 4.38
C ILE A 76 -18.26 -20.25 5.81
N ILE A 77 -18.61 -18.98 6.03
CA ILE A 77 -18.57 -18.35 7.35
C ILE A 77 -19.57 -18.99 8.32
N LEU A 78 -20.77 -19.32 7.85
CA LEU A 78 -21.79 -20.00 8.63
C LEU A 78 -21.26 -21.36 9.11
N ARG A 79 -20.61 -22.12 8.22
CA ARG A 79 -19.95 -23.37 8.62
C ARG A 79 -18.87 -23.15 9.68
N TYR A 80 -18.06 -22.10 9.56
CA TYR A 80 -17.08 -21.74 10.59
C TYR A 80 -17.73 -21.37 11.92
N ILE A 81 -18.82 -20.59 11.90
CA ILE A 81 -19.56 -20.21 13.11
C ILE A 81 -20.01 -21.46 13.87
N TYR A 82 -20.52 -22.47 13.17
CA TYR A 82 -20.96 -23.72 13.77
C TYR A 82 -19.80 -24.60 14.21
N CYS A 83 -18.81 -24.83 13.34
CA CYS A 83 -17.82 -25.89 13.54
C CYS A 83 -16.48 -25.39 14.10
N GLY A 84 -16.25 -24.09 14.14
CA GLY A 84 -14.97 -23.48 14.55
C GLY A 84 -13.76 -23.84 13.69
N ASN A 85 -13.95 -24.58 12.60
CA ASN A 85 -12.88 -25.01 11.71
C ASN A 85 -13.17 -24.55 10.28
N LEU A 86 -12.14 -24.00 9.65
CA LEU A 86 -12.13 -23.62 8.25
C LEU A 86 -10.83 -24.13 7.60
N PRO A 87 -10.89 -25.11 6.70
CA PRO A 87 -9.69 -25.63 6.04
C PRO A 87 -9.17 -24.61 5.01
N PHE A 88 -8.28 -23.71 5.41
CA PHE A 88 -7.82 -22.58 4.58
C PHE A 88 -7.25 -23.00 3.22
N ASN A 89 -6.62 -24.18 3.14
CA ASN A 89 -6.03 -24.70 1.90
C ASN A 89 -7.06 -25.06 0.81
N ASP A 90 -8.35 -25.15 1.17
CA ASP A 90 -9.42 -25.46 0.21
C ASP A 90 -9.87 -24.22 -0.58
N TYR A 91 -9.35 -23.04 -0.22
CA TYR A 91 -9.75 -21.75 -0.79
C TYR A 91 -8.57 -21.07 -1.48
N ASP A 92 -8.84 -20.39 -2.59
CA ASP A 92 -7.85 -19.54 -3.21
C ASP A 92 -7.66 -18.23 -2.42
N ALA A 93 -6.57 -17.52 -2.70
CA ALA A 93 -6.24 -16.28 -2.00
C ALA A 93 -7.30 -15.18 -2.19
N SER A 94 -7.99 -15.15 -3.34
CA SER A 94 -9.06 -14.18 -3.59
C SER A 94 -10.27 -14.48 -2.69
N ASP A 95 -10.66 -15.74 -2.58
CA ASP A 95 -11.75 -16.17 -1.71
C ASP A 95 -11.40 -15.94 -0.24
N ILE A 96 -10.15 -16.16 0.17
CA ILE A 96 -9.71 -15.82 1.52
C ILE A 96 -9.87 -14.32 1.82
N ILE A 97 -9.54 -13.42 0.88
CA ILE A 97 -9.79 -11.99 1.05
C ILE A 97 -11.30 -11.71 1.23
N LYS A 98 -12.17 -12.34 0.43
CA LYS A 98 -13.63 -12.17 0.59
C LYS A 98 -14.11 -12.69 1.95
N ILE A 99 -13.59 -13.82 2.40
CA ILE A 99 -13.88 -14.37 3.74
C ILE A 99 -13.40 -13.42 4.83
N LEU A 100 -12.20 -12.82 4.70
CA LEU A 100 -11.68 -11.82 5.64
C LEU A 100 -12.60 -10.60 5.75
N ILE A 101 -13.05 -10.05 4.61
CA ILE A 101 -13.95 -8.90 4.58
C ILE A 101 -15.26 -9.23 5.31
N ALA A 102 -15.91 -10.34 4.94
CA ALA A 102 -17.17 -10.75 5.54
C ALA A 102 -17.01 -11.15 7.02
N SER A 103 -15.85 -11.71 7.41
CA SER A 103 -15.53 -12.01 8.81
C SER A 103 -15.41 -10.74 9.65
N SER A 104 -14.86 -9.67 9.08
CA SER A 104 -14.82 -8.35 9.73
C SER A 104 -16.22 -7.75 9.92
N GLU A 105 -17.07 -7.80 8.89
CA GLU A 105 -18.47 -7.36 8.99
C GLU A 105 -19.23 -8.11 10.09
N LEU A 106 -18.99 -9.42 10.18
CA LEU A 106 -19.58 -10.30 11.20
C LEU A 106 -18.83 -10.31 12.54
N CYS A 107 -17.80 -9.47 12.69
CA CYS A 107 -16.99 -9.31 13.90
C CYS A 107 -16.38 -10.62 14.43
N LEU A 108 -15.85 -11.47 13.54
CA LEU A 108 -15.25 -12.78 13.85
C LEU A 108 -13.73 -12.67 14.06
N GLN A 109 -13.30 -12.02 15.15
CA GLN A 109 -11.89 -11.64 15.37
C GLN A 109 -10.89 -12.80 15.29
N GLU A 110 -11.20 -13.95 15.88
CA GLU A 110 -10.33 -15.15 15.84
C GLU A 110 -10.09 -15.64 14.41
N LEU A 111 -11.13 -15.62 13.57
CA LEU A 111 -11.02 -16.00 12.16
C LEU A 111 -10.20 -14.97 11.38
N ILE A 112 -10.41 -13.68 11.65
CA ILE A 112 -9.69 -12.58 11.01
C ILE A 112 -8.19 -12.69 11.28
N THR A 113 -7.78 -12.89 12.53
CA THR A 113 -6.37 -13.09 12.88
C THR A 113 -5.80 -14.31 12.16
N SER A 114 -6.46 -15.46 12.24
CA SER A 114 -5.97 -16.70 11.64
C SER A 114 -5.82 -16.62 10.12
N LEU A 115 -6.78 -15.98 9.43
CA LEU A 115 -6.72 -15.81 7.98
C LEU A 115 -5.68 -14.78 7.54
N GLN A 116 -5.46 -13.70 8.30
CA GLN A 116 -4.39 -12.75 8.00
C GLN A 116 -3.01 -13.40 8.08
N SER A 117 -2.74 -14.12 9.17
CA SER A 117 -1.48 -14.84 9.34
C SER A 117 -1.29 -15.88 8.22
N PHE A 118 -2.33 -16.65 7.88
CA PHE A 118 -2.28 -17.60 6.78
C PHE A 118 -1.98 -16.92 5.43
N MET A 119 -2.64 -15.81 5.12
CA MET A 119 -2.41 -15.07 3.86
C MET A 119 -0.98 -14.54 3.77
N ILE A 120 -0.45 -14.00 4.85
CA ILE A 120 0.92 -13.46 4.89
C ILE A 120 1.95 -14.57 4.75
N GLU A 121 1.77 -15.70 5.43
CA GLU A 121 2.72 -16.81 5.46
C GLU A 121 2.68 -17.72 4.22
N LYS A 122 1.49 -17.96 3.65
CA LYS A 122 1.28 -18.95 2.58
C LYS A 122 0.96 -18.33 1.23
N ASN A 123 0.47 -17.09 1.19
CA ASN A 123 0.04 -16.42 -0.03
C ASN A 123 0.83 -15.13 -0.32
N THR A 124 2.06 -15.02 0.19
CA THR A 124 2.97 -13.88 -0.04
C THR A 124 3.08 -13.50 -1.52
N SER A 125 3.31 -14.48 -2.41
CA SER A 125 3.47 -14.23 -3.85
C SER A 125 2.19 -13.67 -4.49
N TRP A 126 1.03 -14.08 -4.00
CA TRP A 126 -0.25 -13.54 -4.43
C TRP A 126 -0.42 -12.10 -3.94
N ILE A 127 -0.08 -11.82 -2.68
CA ILE A 127 -0.13 -10.45 -2.12
C ILE A 127 0.80 -9.54 -2.94
N GLU A 128 2.03 -9.94 -3.21
CA GLU A 128 2.96 -9.12 -4.00
C GLU A 128 2.44 -8.83 -5.41
N LYS A 129 1.85 -9.83 -6.07
CA LYS A 129 1.25 -9.65 -7.40
C LYS A 129 0.02 -8.75 -7.38
N ASN A 130 -0.73 -8.74 -6.28
CA ASN A 130 -1.98 -8.00 -6.11
C ASN A 130 -1.87 -6.92 -5.03
N LEU A 131 -0.66 -6.34 -4.84
CA LEU A 131 -0.32 -5.54 -3.66
C LEU A 131 -1.27 -4.35 -3.48
N TYR A 132 -1.60 -3.68 -4.59
CA TYR A 132 -2.54 -2.57 -4.57
C TYR A 132 -3.91 -3.00 -4.02
N PHE A 133 -4.45 -4.14 -4.49
CA PHE A 133 -5.75 -4.65 -4.05
C PHE A 133 -5.72 -5.05 -2.58
N ALA A 134 -4.71 -5.83 -2.16
CA ALA A 134 -4.57 -6.24 -0.76
C ALA A 134 -4.44 -5.03 0.18
N TYR A 135 -3.64 -4.02 -0.20
CA TYR A 135 -3.47 -2.81 0.58
C TYR A 135 -4.75 -1.99 0.66
N GLN A 136 -5.43 -1.76 -0.47
CA GLN A 136 -6.72 -1.06 -0.49
C GLN A 136 -7.74 -1.74 0.43
N THR A 137 -7.91 -3.07 0.30
CA THR A 137 -8.82 -3.83 1.16
C THR A 137 -8.47 -3.68 2.64
N SER A 138 -7.18 -3.67 2.98
CA SER A 138 -6.72 -3.51 4.36
C SER A 138 -6.92 -2.10 4.94
N ILE A 139 -7.02 -1.08 4.09
CA ILE A 139 -7.31 0.30 4.48
C ILE A 139 -8.80 0.51 4.65
N GLU A 140 -9.61 -0.03 3.74
CA GLU A 140 -11.08 0.04 3.81
C GLU A 140 -11.64 -0.77 4.99
N ASN A 141 -10.86 -1.73 5.50
CA ASN A 141 -11.25 -2.60 6.59
C ASN A 141 -10.33 -2.46 7.81
N ASN A 142 -10.79 -1.71 8.81
CA ASN A 142 -10.01 -1.40 10.01
C ASN A 142 -9.52 -2.63 10.79
N SER A 143 -10.23 -3.76 10.70
CA SER A 143 -9.88 -5.02 11.40
C SER A 143 -8.66 -5.73 10.78
N LEU A 144 -8.27 -5.38 9.55
CA LEU A 144 -7.19 -6.04 8.82
C LEU A 144 -5.81 -5.41 9.10
N VAL A 145 -5.47 -5.29 10.38
CA VAL A 145 -4.27 -4.57 10.84
C VAL A 145 -2.98 -5.25 10.36
N GLU A 146 -2.84 -6.56 10.54
CA GLU A 146 -1.63 -7.31 10.16
C GLU A 146 -1.38 -7.26 8.65
N LEU A 147 -2.45 -7.43 7.85
CA LEU A 147 -2.35 -7.33 6.40
C LEU A 147 -1.95 -5.91 5.96
N ARG A 148 -2.49 -4.89 6.63
CA ARG A 148 -2.16 -3.48 6.34
C ARG A 148 -0.71 -3.17 6.65
N GLU A 149 -0.21 -3.60 7.81
CA GLU A 149 1.20 -3.42 8.21
C GLU A 149 2.12 -4.12 7.21
N TYR A 150 1.84 -5.38 6.88
CA TYR A 150 2.61 -6.14 5.90
C TYR A 150 2.65 -5.45 4.52
N CYS A 151 1.50 -4.99 4.02
CA CYS A 151 1.43 -4.26 2.76
C CYS A 151 2.18 -2.92 2.83
N THR A 152 2.07 -2.20 3.95
CA THR A 152 2.78 -0.91 4.16
C THR A 152 4.29 -1.10 4.13
N ASP A 153 4.80 -2.16 4.76
CA ASP A 153 6.21 -2.50 4.75
C ASP A 153 6.69 -2.85 3.34
N LEU A 154 5.92 -3.64 2.59
CA LEU A 154 6.23 -3.95 1.19
C LEU A 154 6.24 -2.71 0.31
N ILE A 155 5.27 -1.81 0.47
CA ILE A 155 5.19 -0.56 -0.30
C ILE A 155 6.35 0.37 0.03
N THR A 156 6.74 0.44 1.31
CA THR A 156 7.84 1.30 1.76
C THR A 156 9.18 0.81 1.22
N ASN A 157 9.44 -0.51 1.33
CA ASN A 157 10.71 -1.11 0.94
C ASN A 157 10.83 -1.39 -0.57
N GLU A 158 9.72 -1.71 -1.24
CA GLU A 158 9.67 -2.07 -2.65
C GLU A 158 8.50 -1.38 -3.38
N PRO A 159 8.46 -0.03 -3.42
CA PRO A 159 7.33 0.73 -4.00
C PRO A 159 7.03 0.37 -5.46
N ASN A 160 8.04 -0.08 -6.21
CA ASN A 160 7.87 -0.52 -7.59
C ASN A 160 6.92 -1.73 -7.73
N LYS A 161 6.78 -2.59 -6.70
CA LYS A 161 5.81 -3.70 -6.70
C LYS A 161 4.37 -3.18 -6.76
N LEU A 162 4.09 -2.08 -6.06
CA LEU A 162 2.77 -1.45 -6.04
C LEU A 162 2.40 -0.91 -7.43
N PHE A 163 3.29 -0.13 -8.03
CA PHE A 163 3.05 0.50 -9.34
C PHE A 163 2.99 -0.48 -10.51
N LYS A 164 3.54 -1.69 -10.35
CA LYS A 164 3.46 -2.79 -11.32
C LYS A 164 2.23 -3.69 -11.13
N SER A 165 1.45 -3.49 -10.06
CA SER A 165 0.25 -4.26 -9.79
C SER A 165 -0.76 -4.08 -10.94
N PRO A 166 -1.40 -5.16 -11.43
CA PRO A 166 -2.34 -5.09 -12.54
C PRO A 166 -3.55 -4.19 -12.23
N ASN A 167 -3.90 -4.05 -10.95
CA ASN A 167 -5.04 -3.27 -10.50
C ASN A 167 -4.66 -1.83 -10.13
N PHE A 168 -3.39 -1.45 -10.25
CA PHE A 168 -2.95 -0.07 -9.96
C PHE A 168 -3.64 0.99 -10.82
N PRO A 169 -3.94 0.77 -12.13
CA PRO A 169 -4.74 1.71 -12.91
C PRO A 169 -6.12 2.00 -12.33
N SER A 170 -6.71 1.08 -11.57
CA SER A 170 -7.99 1.27 -10.90
C SER A 170 -7.85 1.98 -9.54
N ALA A 171 -6.69 2.58 -9.28
CA ALA A 171 -6.42 3.11 -7.96
C ALA A 171 -7.33 4.28 -7.58
N SER A 172 -7.84 4.25 -6.35
CA SER A 172 -8.67 5.34 -5.83
C SER A 172 -7.81 6.57 -5.57
N GLU A 173 -8.41 7.75 -5.77
CA GLU A 173 -7.69 9.01 -5.69
C GLU A 173 -7.05 9.25 -4.32
N ASN A 174 -7.82 8.98 -3.26
CA ASN A 174 -7.38 9.15 -1.87
C ASN A 174 -6.20 8.24 -1.52
N LEU A 175 -6.22 6.99 -1.99
CA LEU A 175 -5.15 6.04 -1.73
C LEU A 175 -3.88 6.44 -2.48
N LEU A 176 -4.01 6.89 -3.73
CA LEU A 176 -2.87 7.36 -4.50
C LEU A 176 -2.22 8.59 -3.84
N ILE A 177 -3.00 9.54 -3.32
CA ILE A 177 -2.49 10.70 -2.57
C ILE A 177 -1.73 10.24 -1.32
N SER A 178 -2.29 9.31 -0.52
CA SER A 178 -1.62 8.84 0.70
C SER A 178 -0.30 8.12 0.41
N ILE A 179 -0.21 7.40 -0.71
CA ILE A 179 1.03 6.81 -1.19
C ILE A 179 2.04 7.91 -1.55
N ILE A 180 1.67 8.89 -2.38
CA ILE A 180 2.59 9.93 -2.87
C ILE A 180 3.12 10.82 -1.73
N GLN A 181 2.29 11.10 -0.72
CA GLN A 181 2.67 11.89 0.45
C GLN A 181 3.59 11.15 1.42
N ASN A 182 3.78 9.84 1.25
CA ASN A 182 4.61 9.06 2.14
C ASN A 182 6.11 9.31 1.85
N ASP A 183 6.72 10.17 2.66
CA ASP A 183 8.15 10.51 2.57
C ASP A 183 9.08 9.31 2.82
N ASN A 184 8.59 8.17 3.31
CA ASN A 184 9.40 6.97 3.58
C ASN A 184 9.55 6.06 2.37
N LEU A 185 8.80 6.28 1.28
CA LEU A 185 8.90 5.47 0.07
C LEU A 185 10.33 5.49 -0.51
N GLN A 186 10.89 4.31 -0.73
CA GLN A 186 12.21 4.15 -1.36
C GLN A 186 12.12 4.29 -2.89
N ILE A 187 11.63 5.43 -3.39
CA ILE A 187 11.48 5.74 -4.82
C ILE A 187 11.85 7.21 -5.10
N SER A 188 12.38 7.50 -6.29
CA SER A 188 12.71 8.88 -6.68
C SER A 188 11.49 9.69 -7.08
N ASP A 189 11.53 11.02 -6.88
CA ASP A 189 10.41 11.91 -7.21
C ASP A 189 10.03 11.88 -8.70
N VAL A 190 11.01 11.66 -9.60
CA VAL A 190 10.74 11.49 -11.03
C VAL A 190 9.95 10.21 -11.31
N GLN A 191 10.25 9.12 -10.61
CA GLN A 191 9.52 7.86 -10.78
C GLN A 191 8.09 7.96 -10.22
N ILE A 192 7.89 8.72 -9.14
CA ILE A 192 6.54 9.06 -8.64
C ILE A 192 5.75 9.76 -9.75
N TRP A 193 6.32 10.78 -10.37
CA TRP A 193 5.71 11.50 -11.49
C TRP A 193 5.39 10.58 -12.68
N GLU A 194 6.33 9.72 -13.09
CA GLU A 194 6.09 8.76 -14.18
C GLU A 194 4.95 7.79 -13.87
N ASN A 195 4.83 7.31 -12.63
CA ASN A 195 3.77 6.38 -12.24
C ASN A 195 2.41 7.07 -12.17
N ILE A 196 2.36 8.33 -11.70
CA ILE A 196 1.13 9.14 -11.71
C ILE A 196 0.70 9.46 -13.13
N LEU A 197 1.64 9.79 -14.02
CA LEU A 197 1.34 9.98 -15.44
C LEU A 197 0.74 8.71 -16.04
N LYS A 198 1.34 7.54 -15.81
CA LYS A 198 0.80 6.25 -16.28
C LYS A 198 -0.60 5.99 -15.73
N TRP A 199 -0.82 6.24 -14.44
CA TRP A 199 -2.14 6.12 -13.82
C TRP A 199 -3.17 7.06 -14.47
N GLY A 200 -2.80 8.32 -14.67
CA GLY A 200 -3.68 9.34 -15.26
C GLY A 200 -4.03 9.04 -16.72
N LEU A 201 -3.06 8.55 -17.51
CA LEU A 201 -3.31 8.08 -18.88
C LEU A 201 -4.24 6.88 -18.91
N ALA A 202 -4.16 5.98 -17.92
CA ALA A 202 -5.02 4.81 -17.84
C ALA A 202 -6.47 5.12 -17.42
N GLN A 203 -6.75 6.32 -16.87
CA GLN A 203 -8.10 6.74 -16.50
C GLN A 203 -9.00 7.01 -17.72
N ASN A 204 -8.42 7.25 -18.91
CA ASN A 204 -9.19 7.52 -20.11
C ASN A 204 -8.63 6.77 -21.33
N GLN A 205 -9.38 5.76 -21.79
CA GLN A 205 -9.01 4.92 -22.94
C GLN A 205 -8.97 5.68 -24.28
N GLU A 206 -9.56 6.87 -24.36
CA GLU A 206 -9.52 7.71 -25.57
C GLU A 206 -8.20 8.49 -25.71
N LEU A 207 -7.39 8.59 -24.65
CA LEU A 207 -6.10 9.27 -24.72
C LEU A 207 -5.11 8.47 -25.57
N PRO A 208 -4.40 9.12 -26.51
CA PRO A 208 -3.36 8.45 -27.28
C PRO A 208 -2.27 7.88 -26.37
N SER A 209 -1.65 6.77 -26.77
CA SER A 209 -0.50 6.20 -26.06
C SER A 209 0.77 7.04 -26.25
N ASP A 210 0.90 7.70 -27.40
CA ASP A 210 2.03 8.57 -27.72
C ASP A 210 1.65 10.04 -27.53
N ILE A 211 2.43 10.75 -26.72
CA ILE A 211 2.25 12.16 -26.42
C ILE A 211 2.36 13.04 -27.67
N THR A 212 3.11 12.63 -28.70
CA THR A 212 3.23 13.43 -29.94
C THR A 212 1.91 13.58 -30.67
N ASN A 213 0.96 12.66 -30.42
CA ASN A 213 -0.36 12.65 -31.03
C ASN A 213 -1.41 13.42 -30.22
N PHE A 214 -1.04 14.02 -29.08
CA PHE A 214 -1.99 14.71 -28.21
C PHE A 214 -2.56 15.98 -28.84
N SER A 215 -3.88 16.04 -28.91
CA SER A 215 -4.65 17.24 -29.20
C SER A 215 -4.61 18.22 -28.01
N LYS A 216 -5.07 19.46 -28.23
CA LYS A 216 -5.25 20.42 -27.12
C LYS A 216 -6.26 19.93 -26.09
N ASN A 217 -7.27 19.16 -26.53
CA ASN A 217 -8.29 18.62 -25.64
C ASN A 217 -7.73 17.48 -24.78
N ASP A 218 -6.87 16.63 -25.34
CA ASP A 218 -6.26 15.50 -24.64
C ASP A 218 -5.41 15.99 -23.46
N PHE A 219 -4.63 17.07 -23.68
CA PHE A 219 -3.91 17.74 -22.59
C PHE A 219 -4.83 18.33 -21.53
N LYS A 220 -6.02 18.81 -21.91
CA LYS A 220 -7.00 19.34 -20.95
C LYS A 220 -7.57 18.21 -20.10
N ILE A 221 -7.98 17.10 -20.71
CA ILE A 221 -8.46 15.91 -20.01
C ILE A 221 -7.41 15.41 -19.00
N LEU A 222 -6.17 15.20 -19.47
CA LEU A 222 -5.10 14.72 -18.60
C LEU A 222 -4.77 15.72 -17.47
N LYS A 223 -4.86 17.03 -17.75
CA LYS A 223 -4.72 18.07 -16.74
C LYS A 223 -5.80 17.98 -15.67
N ASP A 224 -7.06 17.84 -16.06
CA ASP A 224 -8.18 17.79 -15.14
C ASP A 224 -8.09 16.54 -14.23
N ILE A 225 -7.57 15.42 -14.75
CA ILE A 225 -7.27 14.20 -13.97
C ILE A 225 -6.10 14.44 -12.99
N LEU A 226 -5.00 15.02 -13.47
CA LEU A 226 -3.75 15.07 -12.69
C LEU A 226 -3.65 16.26 -11.73
N GLN A 227 -4.52 17.27 -11.86
CA GLN A 227 -4.39 18.55 -11.15
C GLN A 227 -4.25 18.42 -9.63
N GLN A 228 -4.92 17.43 -9.02
CA GLN A 228 -4.89 17.23 -7.57
C GLN A 228 -3.62 16.53 -7.08
N TYR A 229 -2.89 15.84 -7.95
CA TYR A 229 -1.65 15.13 -7.58
C TYR A 229 -0.41 16.00 -7.79
N ILE A 230 -0.45 16.93 -8.75
CA ILE A 230 0.65 17.84 -9.09
C ILE A 230 1.26 18.54 -7.85
N PRO A 231 0.47 19.05 -6.88
CA PRO A 231 1.03 19.70 -5.68
C PRO A 231 1.88 18.80 -4.79
N PHE A 232 1.71 17.47 -4.89
CA PHE A 232 2.48 16.50 -4.09
C PHE A 232 3.76 16.04 -4.78
N ILE A 233 4.03 16.50 -6.01
CA ILE A 233 5.24 16.17 -6.76
C ILE A 233 6.32 17.20 -6.51
N LYS A 234 7.45 16.72 -5.98
CA LYS A 234 8.64 17.52 -5.70
C LYS A 234 9.45 17.74 -6.97
N PHE A 235 8.89 18.44 -7.96
CA PHE A 235 9.53 18.68 -9.26
C PHE A 235 10.93 19.29 -9.16
N TYR A 236 11.19 20.12 -8.14
CA TYR A 236 12.49 20.73 -7.88
C TYR A 236 13.59 19.72 -7.52
N ASN A 237 13.23 18.48 -7.17
CA ASN A 237 14.17 17.39 -6.93
C ASN A 237 14.60 16.68 -8.22
N PHE A 238 14.08 17.06 -9.40
CA PHE A 238 14.42 16.39 -10.65
C PHE A 238 15.78 16.88 -11.13
N THR A 239 16.50 16.06 -11.89
CA THR A 239 17.66 16.54 -12.65
C THR A 239 17.18 17.33 -13.88
N CYS A 240 18.04 18.17 -14.47
CA CYS A 240 17.71 18.86 -15.72
C CYS A 240 17.31 17.90 -16.84
N LYS A 241 17.95 16.72 -16.91
CA LYS A 241 17.64 15.67 -17.88
C LYS A 241 16.26 15.05 -17.61
N GLU A 242 15.97 14.71 -16.36
CA GLU A 242 14.65 14.18 -15.98
C GLU A 242 13.53 15.18 -16.25
N PHE A 243 13.73 16.46 -15.91
CA PHE A 243 12.78 17.52 -16.25
C PHE A 243 12.58 17.62 -17.77
N SER A 244 13.67 17.64 -18.53
CA SER A 244 13.63 17.72 -20.00
C SER A 244 12.90 16.54 -20.63
N ASP A 245 13.20 15.32 -20.20
CA ASP A 245 12.71 14.10 -20.84
C ASP A 245 11.31 13.71 -20.35
N LYS A 246 10.97 14.02 -19.08
CA LYS A 246 9.77 13.49 -18.41
C LYS A 246 8.71 14.55 -18.08
N VAL A 247 9.09 15.82 -17.96
CA VAL A 247 8.15 16.90 -17.58
C VAL A 247 7.82 17.79 -18.77
N LEU A 248 8.83 18.23 -19.55
CA LEU A 248 8.63 19.11 -20.70
C LEU A 248 7.62 18.59 -21.73
N PRO A 249 7.57 17.28 -22.07
CA PRO A 249 6.57 16.77 -23.01
C PRO A 249 5.14 17.08 -22.52
N TYR A 250 4.91 17.00 -21.21
CA TYR A 250 3.63 17.21 -20.55
C TYR A 250 3.42 18.64 -20.04
N LYS A 251 4.22 19.63 -20.48
CA LYS A 251 4.15 21.02 -19.97
C LYS A 251 2.76 21.67 -19.99
N LYS A 252 1.87 21.25 -20.89
CA LYS A 252 0.49 21.76 -21.00
C LYS A 252 -0.43 21.26 -19.88
N VAL A 253 -0.05 20.18 -19.19
CA VAL A 253 -0.75 19.62 -18.02
C VAL A 253 -0.52 20.53 -16.80
N LEU A 254 0.67 21.12 -16.67
CA LEU A 254 1.01 22.00 -15.57
C LEU A 254 0.28 23.36 -15.66
N SER A 255 0.15 24.05 -14.53
CA SER A 255 -0.28 25.45 -14.54
C SER A 255 0.79 26.32 -15.21
N LYS A 256 0.37 27.43 -15.84
CA LYS A 256 1.31 28.32 -16.55
C LYS A 256 2.38 28.88 -15.60
N ASP A 257 2.00 29.18 -14.36
CA ASP A 257 2.89 29.75 -13.36
C ASP A 257 3.90 28.70 -12.89
N LEU A 258 3.43 27.51 -12.49
CA LEU A 258 4.30 26.40 -12.10
C LEU A 258 5.30 26.04 -13.21
N TYR A 259 4.84 25.94 -14.47
CA TYR A 259 5.73 25.64 -15.59
C TYR A 259 6.80 26.72 -15.80
N LYS A 260 6.44 28.01 -15.71
CA LYS A 260 7.39 29.10 -15.85
C LYS A 260 8.43 29.09 -14.74
N ASP A 261 8.01 28.82 -13.50
CA ASP A 261 8.89 28.76 -12.35
C ASP A 261 9.86 27.58 -12.47
N LEU A 262 9.36 26.38 -12.79
CA LEU A 262 10.21 25.21 -13.04
C LEU A 262 11.18 25.46 -14.19
N LEU A 263 10.70 25.98 -15.33
CA LEU A 263 11.54 26.27 -16.48
C LEU A 263 12.64 27.27 -16.12
N LYS A 264 12.31 28.33 -15.36
CA LYS A 264 13.30 29.30 -14.88
C LYS A 264 14.36 28.59 -14.03
N THR A 265 13.95 27.83 -13.02
CA THR A 265 14.87 27.09 -12.14
C THR A 265 15.82 26.21 -12.93
N PHE A 266 15.31 25.35 -13.82
CA PHE A 266 16.12 24.42 -14.61
C PHE A 266 16.98 25.07 -15.69
N LEU A 267 16.64 26.28 -16.16
CA LEU A 267 17.48 27.06 -17.09
C LEU A 267 18.55 27.89 -16.36
N THR A 268 18.26 28.36 -15.15
CA THR A 268 19.20 29.17 -14.35
C THR A 268 20.27 28.37 -13.62
N LEU A 269 20.06 27.06 -13.47
CA LEU A 269 21.09 26.10 -13.04
C LEU A 269 22.19 25.99 -14.13
N SER A 270 23.07 26.99 -14.16
CA SER A 270 24.15 27.15 -15.14
C SER A 270 25.37 26.24 -14.85
N GLU A 271 26.26 26.12 -15.83
CA GLU A 271 27.30 25.08 -16.02
C GLU A 271 28.21 24.74 -14.84
N SER A 272 28.37 25.63 -13.87
CA SER A 272 29.23 25.39 -12.69
C SER A 272 28.59 24.54 -11.59
N ASP A 273 27.26 24.48 -11.53
CA ASP A 273 26.54 23.63 -10.56
C ASP A 273 26.30 22.21 -11.10
N ARG A 274 26.55 22.00 -12.41
CA ARG A 274 26.23 20.77 -13.15
C ARG A 274 27.03 19.53 -12.71
N GLU A 275 28.13 19.70 -11.99
CA GLU A 275 28.91 18.58 -11.44
C GLU A 275 28.83 18.45 -9.92
N LEU A 276 28.49 19.53 -9.20
CA LEU A 276 28.61 19.58 -7.73
C LEU A 276 27.32 19.24 -6.98
N SER A 277 26.14 19.60 -7.50
CA SER A 277 24.87 19.37 -6.79
C SER A 277 24.16 18.06 -7.19
N ASP A 278 24.24 17.65 -8.46
CA ASP A 278 23.37 16.60 -9.01
C ASP A 278 23.96 15.18 -8.99
N ILE A 279 25.29 15.02 -8.90
CA ILE A 279 25.93 13.69 -8.92
C ILE A 279 26.31 13.21 -7.50
N ASN A 280 26.70 14.13 -6.61
CA ASN A 280 27.43 13.77 -5.40
C ASN A 280 26.57 13.60 -4.13
N LEU A 281 25.33 14.09 -4.11
CA LEU A 281 24.39 13.83 -3.00
C LEU A 281 23.47 12.62 -3.23
N ARG A 282 23.17 12.28 -4.49
CA ARG A 282 22.21 11.22 -4.85
C ARG A 282 22.79 9.81 -4.82
N THR A 283 24.11 9.66 -4.89
CA THR A 283 24.78 8.36 -4.98
C THR A 283 25.70 8.10 -3.78
N VAL A 284 25.11 7.96 -2.59
CA VAL A 284 25.87 7.47 -1.43
C VAL A 284 26.08 5.98 -1.61
N ASP A 285 27.29 5.56 -2.00
CA ASP A 285 27.68 4.14 -2.07
C ASP A 285 27.77 3.57 -0.65
N SER A 286 26.62 3.26 -0.03
CA SER A 286 26.48 2.71 1.32
C SER A 286 25.30 1.74 1.43
N LYS A 287 25.42 0.78 2.34
CA LYS A 287 24.32 -0.11 2.77
C LYS A 287 23.74 0.28 4.15
N ILE A 288 24.32 1.28 4.80
CA ILE A 288 23.96 1.69 6.19
C ILE A 288 23.26 3.05 6.20
N ILE A 289 23.66 3.96 5.30
CA ILE A 289 23.11 5.31 5.23
C ILE A 289 22.47 5.57 3.87
N THR A 290 21.42 6.39 3.89
CA THR A 290 20.67 6.85 2.71
C THR A 290 21.09 8.27 2.36
N TYR A 291 20.56 8.83 1.27
CA TYR A 291 20.81 10.22 0.91
C TYR A 291 20.36 11.20 2.01
N LYS A 292 19.24 10.93 2.70
CA LYS A 292 18.76 11.76 3.83
C LYS A 292 19.75 11.77 4.99
N HIS A 293 20.34 10.61 5.30
CA HIS A 293 21.37 10.53 6.33
C HIS A 293 22.63 11.29 5.92
N ALA A 294 23.03 11.23 4.64
CA ALA A 294 24.16 12.01 4.14
C ALA A 294 23.88 13.53 4.14
N GLU A 295 22.65 13.95 3.86
CA GLU A 295 22.22 15.34 3.99
C GLU A 295 22.32 15.81 5.45
N LEU A 296 21.85 15.01 6.41
CA LEU A 296 21.97 15.32 7.84
C LEU A 296 23.44 15.43 8.27
N ILE A 297 24.30 14.51 7.84
CA ILE A 297 25.75 14.57 8.13
C ILE A 297 26.35 15.84 7.52
N SER A 298 25.92 16.22 6.31
CA SER A 298 26.35 17.46 5.65
C SER A 298 25.96 18.70 6.46
N LYS A 299 24.73 18.74 6.98
CA LYS A 299 24.27 19.81 7.87
C LYS A 299 25.10 19.86 9.16
N TRP A 300 25.43 18.70 9.75
CA TRP A 300 26.28 18.64 10.94
C TRP A 300 27.70 19.15 10.68
N ILE A 301 28.31 18.80 9.54
CA ILE A 301 29.65 19.31 9.17
C ILE A 301 29.63 20.83 9.03
N ASN A 302 28.59 21.39 8.41
CA ASN A 302 28.41 22.84 8.26
C ASN A 302 27.86 23.55 9.51
N ARG A 303 27.57 22.82 10.59
CA ARG A 303 26.96 23.35 11.83
C ARG A 303 25.62 24.05 11.58
N LEU A 304 24.84 23.53 10.64
CA LEU A 304 23.50 24.00 10.30
C LEU A 304 22.44 23.30 11.15
N ASN A 305 21.32 23.99 11.41
CA ASN A 305 20.14 23.35 12.00
C ASN A 305 19.45 22.43 10.99
N ILE A 306 18.59 21.53 11.47
CA ILE A 306 17.86 20.58 10.62
C ILE A 306 16.99 21.32 9.58
N THR A 307 16.44 22.47 9.97
CA THR A 307 15.57 23.33 9.16
C THR A 307 16.31 24.22 8.16
N ASP A 308 17.64 24.33 8.30
CA ASP A 308 18.42 25.25 7.47
C ASP A 308 18.71 24.62 6.10
N GLU A 309 18.67 25.44 5.05
CA GLU A 309 18.98 25.02 3.69
C GLU A 309 20.48 24.75 3.51
N LEU A 310 20.81 23.65 2.84
CA LEU A 310 22.20 23.28 2.58
C LEU A 310 22.72 24.06 1.36
N THR A 311 23.56 25.06 1.60
CA THR A 311 24.09 25.94 0.55
C THR A 311 25.27 25.36 -0.25
N SER A 312 25.88 24.27 0.23
CA SER A 312 26.99 23.60 -0.45
C SER A 312 26.95 22.08 -0.23
N PRO A 313 26.91 21.26 -1.29
CA PRO A 313 26.89 19.81 -1.20
C PRO A 313 28.28 19.25 -0.86
N PHE A 314 28.35 18.25 0.03
CA PHE A 314 29.55 17.45 0.25
C PHE A 314 29.53 16.20 -0.64
N GLU A 315 30.69 15.86 -1.21
CA GLU A 315 30.90 14.58 -1.87
C GLU A 315 31.30 13.51 -0.85
N PHE A 316 30.47 12.46 -0.73
CA PHE A 316 30.78 11.29 0.10
C PHE A 316 31.40 10.18 -0.73
N LYS A 317 32.72 10.00 -0.60
CA LYS A 317 33.44 8.91 -1.25
C LYS A 317 33.60 7.71 -0.32
N LEU A 318 33.11 6.53 -0.72
CA LEU A 318 33.29 5.30 0.05
C LEU A 318 34.77 4.89 0.06
N LEU A 319 35.39 4.95 1.24
CA LEU A 319 36.75 4.45 1.44
C LEU A 319 36.76 2.96 1.80
N PHE A 320 35.94 2.55 2.77
CA PHE A 320 35.95 1.20 3.34
C PHE A 320 34.53 0.71 3.62
N ARG A 321 34.25 -0.56 3.29
CA ARG A 321 33.00 -1.24 3.64
C ARG A 321 33.28 -2.64 4.14
N GLY A 322 32.83 -2.96 5.35
CA GLY A 322 33.05 -4.27 5.98
C GLY A 322 32.64 -5.47 5.12
N SER A 323 31.50 -5.39 4.42
CA SER A 323 31.01 -6.46 3.54
C SER A 323 31.76 -6.59 2.21
N ARG A 324 32.52 -5.58 1.78
CA ARG A 324 33.36 -5.60 0.56
C ARG A 324 34.81 -5.94 0.88
N ASP A 325 35.34 -5.28 1.91
CA ASP A 325 36.76 -5.27 2.22
C ASP A 325 37.12 -6.24 3.36
N GLY A 326 36.15 -6.73 4.13
CA GLY A 326 36.36 -7.59 5.30
C GLY A 326 36.69 -6.78 6.55
N LEU A 327 36.10 -7.16 7.69
CA LEU A 327 36.16 -6.46 8.98
C LEU A 327 37.44 -6.78 9.77
N THR A 328 38.62 -6.62 9.16
CA THR A 328 39.91 -6.81 9.85
C THR A 328 40.58 -5.48 10.16
N ARG A 329 41.14 -5.35 11.37
CA ARG A 329 41.85 -4.15 11.83
C ARG A 329 42.96 -3.72 10.86
N ASN A 330 43.76 -4.68 10.40
CA ASN A 330 44.88 -4.42 9.49
C ASN A 330 44.41 -3.81 8.16
N LYS A 331 43.30 -4.32 7.60
CA LYS A 331 42.79 -3.85 6.32
C LYS A 331 42.12 -2.47 6.43
N PHE A 332 41.43 -2.21 7.54
CA PHE A 332 40.89 -0.88 7.84
C PHE A 332 42.00 0.18 7.92
N HIS A 333 43.03 -0.06 8.74
CA HIS A 333 44.15 0.87 8.87
C HIS A 333 44.90 1.08 7.55
N ARG A 334 45.10 0.01 6.75
CA ARG A 334 45.74 0.10 5.45
C ARG A 334 44.98 1.02 4.47
N ILE A 335 43.66 1.03 4.52
CA ILE A 335 42.81 1.77 3.57
C ILE A 335 42.51 3.20 4.07
N CYS A 336 42.26 3.36 5.36
CA CYS A 336 41.73 4.59 5.94
C CYS A 336 42.79 5.49 6.61
N ASN A 337 43.96 4.98 7.01
CA ASN A 337 44.96 5.82 7.67
C ASN A 337 45.42 6.97 6.75
N ASN A 338 45.68 8.13 7.37
CA ASN A 338 46.12 9.35 6.68
C ASN A 338 45.13 9.91 5.64
N LYS A 339 43.87 9.47 5.67
CA LYS A 339 42.79 10.11 4.91
C LYS A 339 42.16 11.20 5.79
N SER A 340 42.28 12.45 5.37
CA SER A 340 41.65 13.59 6.05
C SER A 340 40.16 13.66 5.74
N ARG A 341 39.38 14.33 6.61
CA ARG A 341 37.95 14.60 6.40
C ARG A 341 37.10 13.34 6.23
N THR A 342 37.32 12.36 7.12
CA THR A 342 36.61 11.07 7.08
C THR A 342 35.59 10.96 8.20
N VAL A 343 34.41 10.41 7.88
CA VAL A 343 33.40 9.99 8.85
C VAL A 343 33.32 8.47 8.82
N THR A 344 33.26 7.83 10.00
CA THR A 344 33.08 6.38 10.14
C THR A 344 31.70 6.09 10.71
N ILE A 345 30.96 5.19 10.08
CA ILE A 345 29.59 4.84 10.47
C ILE A 345 29.53 3.33 10.71
N ILE A 346 29.00 2.93 11.86
CA ILE A 346 28.93 1.54 12.31
C ILE A 346 27.47 1.22 12.67
N LYS A 347 26.91 0.17 12.06
CA LYS A 347 25.61 -0.40 12.45
C LYS A 347 25.85 -1.33 13.66
N VAL A 348 25.22 -1.03 14.80
CA VAL A 348 25.49 -1.73 16.08
C VAL A 348 24.56 -2.94 16.28
N LYS A 349 23.38 -2.94 15.67
CA LYS A 349 22.41 -4.04 15.70
C LYS A 349 21.64 -4.08 14.38
N ASP A 350 21.28 -5.28 13.92
CA ASP A 350 20.57 -5.45 12.65
C ASP A 350 19.09 -5.05 12.69
#